data_AF-A0A6P8HVH7-F1
#
_entry.id   AF-A0A6P8HVH7-F1
#
_cell.length_a   1.000
_cell.length_b   1.000
_cell.length_c   1.000
_cell.angle_alpha   90.00
_cell.angle_beta   90.00
_cell.angle_gamma   90.00
#
_symmetry.space_group_name_H-M   'P 1'
#
loop_
_entity.id
_entity.type
_entity.pdbx_description
1 polymer ?
#
loop_
_entity_poly.entity_id
_entity_poly.type
_entity_poly.pdbx_seq_one_letter_code
_entity_poly.pdbx_strand_id
1 'polypeptide(L)'
;MTGYLGDLSKSQQSSLNLFKEMLSKETVTDERTLLRYLRARSFDVQGAHRQYVATLEWRKENNVDQILDKSRPLDKEMRNIMSSGFHSHDKQGRPCYIEYTGRTDVLALIKLPIDQVIKRHIWNCEQQIARMNETSKKMGFPVETMVHIHDMTGASLTLRKALTLFKKLAKLDQEYYPERMGKIFIVNTSWMFPVLWKIARVFLDPKTRAKCVVLKTGEINKLLEYFDAEQLPEDFGGICKCEDGCLPPIPKHMRYVAEAPSLTEQTIGPRKVFEKGLECINDGDSIAWYFTSSSKDVRFGVKFKPRPHSGWKDRMNDIAEIWVVESEYVYENDCVTGFYTPPCPGICILVWDNLDSKWLSRTLKYQVIVSEAEADSEEENNSNGINHKRTAVGTYV
;
A
#
# COMPACT_ATOMS: atom_id res chain seq x y z
N MET A 1 8.45 -29.21 1.66
CA MET A 1 9.38 -28.76 0.62
C MET A 1 9.00 -27.37 0.18
N THR A 2 9.89 -26.41 0.39
CA THR A 2 9.67 -24.98 0.19
C THR A 2 9.73 -24.55 -1.28
N GLY A 3 10.24 -25.41 -2.18
CA GLY A 3 10.39 -25.06 -3.59
C GLY A 3 11.63 -24.20 -3.87
N TYR A 4 12.55 -24.10 -2.90
CA TYR A 4 13.87 -23.51 -3.07
C TYR A 4 14.91 -24.59 -3.40
N LEU A 5 16.04 -24.16 -3.96
CA LEU A 5 17.12 -25.07 -4.30
C LEU A 5 17.60 -25.82 -3.04
N GLY A 6 17.74 -27.13 -3.14
CA GLY A 6 18.08 -28.01 -2.00
C GLY A 6 16.87 -28.46 -1.15
N ASP A 7 15.68 -27.90 -1.36
CA ASP A 7 14.44 -28.28 -0.67
C ASP A 7 13.27 -28.42 -1.65
N LEU A 8 13.49 -29.27 -2.66
CA LEU A 8 12.51 -29.63 -3.70
C LEU A 8 11.92 -31.03 -3.45
N SER A 9 10.60 -31.15 -3.55
CA SER A 9 9.95 -32.45 -3.70
C SER A 9 10.30 -33.08 -5.06
N LYS A 10 10.07 -34.40 -5.21
CA LYS A 10 10.26 -35.08 -6.50
C LYS A 10 9.49 -34.41 -7.64
N SER A 11 8.24 -34.00 -7.38
CA SER A 11 7.42 -33.30 -8.38
C SER A 11 8.01 -31.93 -8.75
N GLN A 12 8.46 -31.15 -7.76
CA GLN A 12 9.09 -29.85 -8.02
C GLN A 12 10.41 -29.98 -8.79
N GLN A 13 11.20 -31.01 -8.49
CA GLN A 13 12.42 -31.31 -9.23
C GLN A 13 12.12 -31.68 -10.69
N SER A 14 11.09 -32.49 -10.93
CA SER A 14 10.63 -32.81 -12.29
C SER A 14 10.18 -31.56 -13.04
N SER A 15 9.42 -30.66 -12.40
CA SER A 15 9.03 -29.39 -13.01
C SER A 15 10.23 -28.52 -13.37
N LEU A 16 11.26 -28.46 -12.52
CA LEU A 16 12.51 -27.73 -12.80
C LEU A 16 13.25 -28.34 -14.00
N ASN A 17 13.35 -29.67 -14.07
CA ASN A 17 14.01 -30.35 -15.18
C ASN A 17 13.28 -30.10 -16.50
N LEU A 18 11.96 -30.25 -16.53
CA LEU A 18 11.14 -29.97 -17.71
C LEU A 18 11.27 -28.51 -18.14
N PHE A 19 11.28 -27.57 -17.18
CA PHE A 19 11.45 -26.17 -17.51
C PHE A 19 12.81 -25.91 -18.19
N LYS A 20 13.90 -26.53 -17.70
CA LYS A 20 15.21 -26.42 -18.35
C LYS A 20 15.24 -27.01 -19.75
N GLU A 21 14.57 -28.14 -19.98
CA GLU A 21 14.49 -28.78 -21.30
C GLU A 21 13.76 -27.90 -22.33
N MET A 22 12.84 -27.04 -21.89
CA MET A 22 12.15 -26.09 -22.76
C MET A 22 13.02 -24.88 -23.15
N LEU A 23 14.14 -24.63 -22.47
CA LEU A 23 15.00 -23.47 -22.71
C LEU A 23 16.11 -23.80 -23.70
N SER A 24 16.43 -22.83 -24.57
CA SER A 24 17.61 -22.89 -25.43
C SER A 24 18.89 -22.63 -24.62
N LYS A 25 20.05 -23.10 -25.08
CA LYS A 25 21.35 -22.85 -24.41
C LYS A 25 21.64 -21.36 -24.15
N GLU A 26 21.13 -20.46 -25.00
CA GLU A 26 21.29 -19.01 -24.89
C GLU A 26 20.36 -18.37 -23.85
N THR A 27 19.30 -19.06 -23.44
CA THR A 27 18.30 -18.58 -22.46
C THR A 27 18.42 -19.25 -21.10
N VAL A 28 19.28 -20.27 -20.97
CA VAL A 28 19.54 -20.96 -19.71
C VAL A 28 20.22 -20.02 -18.72
N THR A 29 19.57 -19.83 -17.57
CA THR A 29 20.05 -19.08 -16.42
C THR A 29 20.27 -20.01 -15.22
N ASP A 30 20.59 -19.45 -14.05
CA ASP A 30 20.76 -20.24 -12.84
C ASP A 30 19.44 -20.89 -12.37
N GLU A 31 19.54 -22.06 -11.74
CA GLU A 31 18.37 -22.82 -11.29
C GLU A 31 17.48 -22.05 -10.32
N ARG A 32 18.07 -21.15 -9.52
CA ARG A 32 17.32 -20.39 -8.51
C ARG A 32 16.42 -19.36 -9.18
N THR A 33 16.90 -18.73 -10.26
CA THR A 33 16.06 -17.91 -11.13
C THR A 33 14.91 -18.71 -11.71
N LEU A 34 15.14 -19.89 -12.28
CA LEU A 34 14.05 -20.72 -12.82
C LEU A 34 13.02 -21.11 -11.73
N LEU A 35 13.50 -21.47 -10.54
CA LEU A 35 12.66 -21.80 -9.40
C LEU A 35 11.81 -20.60 -8.93
N ARG A 36 12.27 -19.35 -9.06
CA ARG A 36 11.43 -18.16 -8.77
C ARG A 36 10.22 -18.10 -9.70
N TYR A 37 10.39 -18.32 -11.00
CA TYR A 37 9.28 -18.34 -11.96
C TYR A 37 8.34 -19.52 -11.70
N LEU A 38 8.88 -20.70 -11.39
CA LEU A 38 8.06 -21.86 -11.00
C LEU A 38 7.24 -21.56 -9.75
N ARG A 39 7.83 -21.04 -8.66
CA ARG A 39 7.08 -20.67 -7.45
C ARG A 39 6.03 -19.59 -7.74
N ALA A 40 6.35 -18.60 -8.57
CA ALA A 40 5.40 -17.55 -8.96
C ALA A 40 4.15 -18.10 -9.67
N ARG A 41 4.29 -19.21 -10.40
CA ARG A 41 3.23 -19.90 -11.13
C ARG A 41 2.81 -21.23 -10.50
N SER A 42 3.08 -21.43 -9.20
CA SER A 42 2.68 -22.63 -8.46
C SER A 42 3.15 -23.94 -9.11
N PHE A 43 4.36 -23.93 -9.67
CA PHE A 43 4.99 -25.01 -10.44
C PHE A 43 4.27 -25.42 -11.73
N ASP A 44 3.39 -24.56 -12.28
CA ASP A 44 2.96 -24.64 -13.67
C ASP A 44 4.14 -24.28 -14.60
N VAL A 45 4.73 -25.31 -15.20
CA VAL A 45 5.91 -25.18 -16.06
C VAL A 45 5.63 -24.32 -17.29
N GLN A 46 4.44 -24.45 -17.90
CA GLN A 46 4.10 -23.70 -19.11
C GLN A 46 3.90 -22.22 -18.78
N GLY A 47 3.21 -21.90 -17.70
CA GLY A 47 3.06 -20.53 -17.21
C GLY A 47 4.39 -19.90 -16.80
N ALA A 48 5.26 -20.65 -16.12
CA ALA A 48 6.59 -20.19 -15.72
C ALA A 48 7.46 -19.88 -16.94
N HIS A 49 7.48 -20.78 -17.94
CA HIS A 49 8.21 -20.58 -19.18
C HIS A 49 7.73 -19.35 -19.96
N ARG A 50 6.42 -19.19 -20.15
CA ARG A 50 5.86 -17.99 -20.80
C ARG A 50 6.26 -16.70 -20.10
N GLN A 51 6.16 -16.66 -18.77
CA GLN A 51 6.54 -15.47 -18.00
C GLN A 51 8.05 -15.18 -18.11
N TYR A 52 8.89 -16.23 -18.06
CA TYR A 52 10.33 -16.08 -18.17
C TYR A 52 10.75 -15.53 -19.53
N VAL A 53 10.26 -16.11 -20.63
CA VAL A 53 10.55 -15.63 -21.99
C VAL A 53 10.08 -14.19 -22.20
N ALA A 54 8.86 -13.86 -21.77
CA ALA A 54 8.36 -12.49 -21.83
C ALA A 54 9.22 -11.50 -21.02
N THR A 55 9.81 -11.96 -19.91
CA THR A 55 10.74 -11.14 -19.14
C THR A 55 12.05 -10.91 -19.88
N LEU A 56 12.61 -11.92 -20.55
CA LEU A 56 13.83 -11.75 -21.35
C LEU A 56 13.63 -10.76 -22.50
N GLU A 57 12.50 -10.85 -23.20
CA GLU A 57 12.11 -9.91 -24.25
C GLU A 57 11.97 -8.48 -23.70
N TRP A 58 11.20 -8.32 -22.63
CA TRP A 58 11.02 -7.02 -21.96
C TRP A 58 12.34 -6.41 -21.51
N ARG A 59 13.26 -7.22 -20.94
CA ARG A 59 14.59 -6.75 -20.52
C ARG A 59 15.38 -6.18 -21.68
N LYS A 60 15.33 -6.85 -22.85
CA LYS A 60 15.98 -6.40 -24.09
C LYS A 60 15.36 -5.10 -24.59
N GLU A 61 14.03 -5.03 -24.68
CA GLU A 61 13.31 -3.84 -25.14
C GLU A 61 13.57 -2.60 -24.28
N ASN A 62 13.75 -2.79 -22.96
CA ASN A 62 13.91 -1.71 -22.00
C ASN A 62 15.37 -1.45 -21.60
N ASN A 63 16.34 -2.15 -22.20
CA ASN A 63 17.78 -2.08 -21.88
C ASN A 63 18.05 -2.22 -20.37
N VAL A 64 17.41 -3.21 -19.75
CA VAL A 64 17.44 -3.40 -18.29
C VAL A 64 18.83 -3.83 -17.82
N ASP A 65 19.54 -4.64 -18.61
CA ASP A 65 20.85 -5.17 -18.23
C ASP A 65 21.93 -4.09 -18.10
N GLN A 66 21.78 -2.95 -18.79
CA GLN A 66 22.69 -1.79 -18.70
C GLN A 66 22.10 -0.64 -17.87
N ILE A 67 21.00 -0.86 -17.14
CA ILE A 67 20.30 0.24 -16.47
C ILE A 67 21.14 0.83 -15.32
N LEU A 68 21.92 0.00 -14.63
CA LEU A 68 22.77 0.42 -13.51
C LEU A 68 24.05 1.15 -13.96
N ASP A 69 24.42 1.04 -15.23
CA ASP A 69 25.54 1.81 -15.82
C ASP A 69 25.20 3.30 -15.97
N LYS A 70 23.91 3.63 -15.89
CA LYS A 70 23.37 4.98 -16.03
C LYS A 70 23.04 5.57 -14.66
N SER A 71 23.00 6.90 -14.60
CA SER A 71 22.56 7.60 -13.40
C SER A 71 21.11 7.22 -13.05
N ARG A 72 20.84 7.15 -11.75
CA ARG A 72 19.52 6.83 -11.22
C ARG A 72 18.51 7.92 -11.66
N PRO A 73 17.42 7.56 -12.39
CA PRO A 73 16.44 8.56 -12.85
C PRO A 73 15.74 9.27 -11.69
N LEU A 74 15.42 10.56 -11.85
CA LEU A 74 14.73 11.40 -10.86
C LEU A 74 15.42 11.46 -9.48
N ASP A 75 16.75 11.29 -9.41
CA ASP A 75 17.45 11.19 -8.13
C ASP A 75 17.34 12.44 -7.26
N LYS A 76 17.42 13.62 -7.87
CA LYS A 76 17.36 14.89 -7.15
C LYS A 76 15.93 15.21 -6.73
N GLU A 77 14.98 14.98 -7.62
CA GLU A 77 13.56 15.20 -7.43
C GLU A 77 13.03 14.28 -6.33
N MET A 78 13.32 12.97 -6.43
CA MET A 78 12.82 11.98 -5.47
C MET A 78 13.36 12.21 -4.07
N ARG A 79 14.60 12.72 -3.93
CA ARG A 79 15.15 13.08 -2.61
C ARG A 79 14.36 14.17 -1.90
N ASN A 80 13.62 15.00 -2.62
CA ASN A 80 12.70 15.97 -2.03
C ASN A 80 11.30 15.38 -1.80
N ILE A 81 10.91 14.35 -2.53
CA ILE A 81 9.55 13.79 -2.51
C ILE A 81 9.40 12.63 -1.51
N MET A 82 10.47 11.88 -1.26
CA MET A 82 10.45 10.69 -0.42
C MET A 82 11.83 10.48 0.20
N SER A 83 11.87 10.17 1.50
CA SER A 83 13.09 9.70 2.15
C SER A 83 13.10 8.18 2.21
N SER A 84 14.09 7.58 1.58
CA SER A 84 14.31 6.14 1.61
C SER A 84 15.77 5.77 1.36
N GLY A 85 16.17 4.57 1.81
CA GLY A 85 17.53 4.09 1.67
C GLY A 85 17.70 2.62 1.99
N PHE A 86 18.81 2.05 1.54
CA PHE A 86 19.24 0.73 2.01
C PHE A 86 19.99 0.88 3.32
N HIS A 87 19.69 0.01 4.28
CA HIS A 87 20.37 -0.03 5.56
C HIS A 87 20.54 -1.47 6.00
N SER A 88 21.79 -1.96 6.00
CA SER A 88 22.17 -3.30 6.43
C SER A 88 21.27 -4.45 5.93
N HIS A 89 21.01 -5.45 6.78
CA HIS A 89 20.27 -6.67 6.50
C HIS A 89 19.57 -7.21 7.76
N ASP A 90 18.63 -8.13 7.59
CA ASP A 90 18.00 -8.86 8.69
C ASP A 90 18.80 -10.11 9.11
N LYS A 91 18.30 -10.86 10.10
CA LYS A 91 18.92 -12.11 10.59
C LYS A 91 19.01 -13.23 9.56
N GLN A 92 18.28 -13.12 8.43
CA GLN A 92 18.37 -14.06 7.31
C GLN A 92 19.34 -13.57 6.23
N GLY A 93 20.04 -12.45 6.47
CA GLY A 93 20.95 -11.83 5.51
C GLY A 93 20.23 -11.11 4.37
N ARG A 94 18.91 -10.88 4.44
CA ARG A 94 18.17 -10.15 3.40
C ARG A 94 18.50 -8.66 3.49
N PRO A 95 18.97 -8.00 2.42
CA PRO A 95 19.25 -6.58 2.45
C PRO A 95 17.97 -5.82 2.79
N CYS A 96 18.11 -4.82 3.66
CA CYS A 96 16.97 -4.05 4.14
C CYS A 96 16.86 -2.70 3.44
N TYR A 97 15.67 -2.39 2.96
CA TYR A 97 15.28 -1.10 2.40
C TYR A 97 14.28 -0.45 3.36
N ILE A 98 14.53 0.80 3.72
CA ILE A 98 13.68 1.56 4.64
C ILE A 98 13.14 2.78 3.91
N GLU A 99 11.85 3.06 4.08
CA GLU A 99 11.15 4.17 3.46
C GLU A 99 10.21 4.85 4.45
N TYR A 100 10.26 6.18 4.51
CA TYR A 100 9.32 6.99 5.29
C TYR A 100 8.05 7.28 4.49
N THR A 101 7.32 6.21 4.13
CA THR A 101 6.15 6.24 3.25
C THR A 101 5.06 7.21 3.73
N GLY A 102 4.82 7.29 5.05
CA GLY A 102 3.81 8.19 5.61
C GLY A 102 4.09 9.68 5.40
N ARG A 103 5.35 10.05 5.12
CA ARG A 103 5.78 11.44 4.93
C ARG A 103 5.99 11.82 3.47
N THR A 104 5.75 10.91 2.52
CA THR A 104 5.94 11.16 1.09
C THR A 104 5.10 12.36 0.62
N ASP A 105 5.70 13.28 -0.13
CA ASP A 105 4.97 14.33 -0.85
C ASP A 105 4.28 13.71 -2.07
N VAL A 106 3.09 13.15 -1.82
CA VAL A 106 2.32 12.45 -2.84
C VAL A 106 1.92 13.37 -3.99
N LEU A 107 1.67 14.65 -3.73
CA LEU A 107 1.23 15.58 -4.77
C LEU A 107 2.39 15.89 -5.72
N ALA A 108 3.60 16.04 -5.21
CA ALA A 108 4.79 16.15 -6.03
C ALA A 108 5.09 14.83 -6.78
N LEU A 109 4.88 13.67 -6.13
CA LEU A 109 5.10 12.36 -6.74
C LEU A 109 4.24 12.12 -7.99
N ILE A 110 2.93 12.39 -7.91
CA ILE A 110 2.00 12.13 -9.02
C ILE A 110 2.15 13.10 -10.17
N LYS A 111 2.81 14.25 -9.97
CA LYS A 111 3.16 15.22 -11.01
C LYS A 111 4.41 14.84 -11.80
N LEU A 112 5.18 13.84 -11.35
CA LEU A 112 6.37 13.40 -12.06
C LEU A 112 6.00 12.64 -13.35
N PRO A 113 6.84 12.71 -14.40
CA PRO A 113 6.63 11.92 -15.60
C PRO A 113 6.62 10.42 -15.29
N ILE A 114 5.50 9.77 -15.60
CA ILE A 114 5.24 8.36 -15.23
C ILE A 114 6.30 7.40 -15.79
N ASP A 115 6.79 7.65 -17.00
CA ASP A 115 7.85 6.87 -17.65
C ASP A 115 9.17 6.95 -16.87
N GLN A 116 9.52 8.14 -16.35
CA GLN A 116 10.71 8.33 -15.53
C GLN A 116 10.57 7.68 -14.16
N VAL A 117 9.37 7.71 -13.56
CA VAL A 117 9.09 7.00 -12.31
C VAL A 117 9.21 5.48 -12.50
N ILE A 118 8.66 4.94 -13.59
CA ILE A 118 8.81 3.51 -13.94
C ILE A 118 10.28 3.16 -14.16
N LYS A 119 11.03 3.97 -14.91
CA LYS A 119 12.46 3.73 -15.15
C LYS A 119 13.29 3.77 -13.86
N ARG A 120 12.97 4.70 -12.95
CA ARG A 120 13.57 4.73 -11.60
C ARG A 120 13.24 3.47 -10.82
N HIS A 121 12.00 3.00 -10.87
CA HIS A 121 11.59 1.78 -10.18
C HIS A 121 12.35 0.55 -10.69
N ILE A 122 12.48 0.39 -12.00
CA ILE A 122 13.29 -0.67 -12.62
C ILE A 122 14.75 -0.58 -12.14
N TRP A 123 15.33 0.62 -12.15
CA TRP A 123 16.70 0.84 -11.66
C TRP A 123 16.83 0.40 -10.19
N ASN A 124 15.86 0.75 -9.34
CA ASN A 124 15.85 0.33 -7.94
C ASN A 124 15.71 -1.19 -7.80
N CYS A 125 14.89 -1.86 -8.62
CA CYS A 125 14.77 -3.32 -8.63
C CYS A 125 16.10 -4.00 -9.02
N GLU A 126 16.78 -3.54 -10.07
CA GLU A 126 18.10 -4.07 -10.44
C GLU A 126 19.15 -3.80 -9.35
N GLN A 127 19.12 -2.62 -8.71
CA GLN A 127 20.02 -2.29 -7.61
C GLN A 127 19.80 -3.20 -6.38
N GLN A 128 18.55 -3.55 -6.09
CA GLN A 128 18.21 -4.53 -5.05
C GLN A 128 18.79 -5.91 -5.38
N ILE A 129 18.69 -6.35 -6.65
CA ILE A 129 19.26 -7.61 -7.12
C ILE A 129 20.79 -7.62 -6.99
N ALA A 130 21.46 -6.53 -7.38
CA ALA A 130 22.89 -6.39 -7.21
C ALA A 130 23.32 -6.55 -5.74
N ARG A 131 22.60 -5.90 -4.81
CA ARG A 131 22.85 -6.02 -3.36
C ARG A 131 22.62 -7.44 -2.82
N MET A 132 21.58 -8.12 -3.28
CA MET A 132 21.35 -9.53 -2.94
C MET A 132 22.51 -10.43 -3.40
N ASN A 133 23.02 -10.19 -4.62
CA ASN A 133 24.16 -10.92 -5.15
C ASN A 133 25.45 -10.64 -4.36
N GLU A 134 25.72 -9.39 -4.00
CA GLU A 134 26.85 -9.04 -3.13
C GLU A 134 26.75 -9.68 -1.75
N THR A 135 25.56 -9.65 -1.16
CA THR A 135 25.33 -10.22 0.17
C THR A 135 25.47 -11.74 0.12
N SER A 136 24.99 -12.40 -0.94
CA SER A 136 25.20 -13.83 -1.15
C SER A 136 26.68 -14.20 -1.18
N LYS A 137 27.51 -13.39 -1.87
CA LYS A 137 28.96 -13.59 -1.93
C LYS A 137 29.62 -13.41 -0.55
N LYS A 138 29.23 -12.37 0.19
CA LYS A 138 29.79 -12.08 1.53
C LYS A 138 29.43 -13.14 2.56
N MET A 139 28.18 -13.61 2.54
CA MET A 139 27.64 -14.54 3.53
C MET A 139 27.95 -16.01 3.20
N GLY A 140 28.32 -16.32 1.95
CA GLY A 140 28.60 -17.69 1.51
C GLY A 140 27.35 -18.56 1.29
N PHE A 141 26.15 -17.97 1.32
CA PHE A 141 24.90 -18.67 1.03
C PHE A 141 23.97 -17.82 0.14
N PRO A 142 23.01 -18.43 -0.58
CA PRO A 142 22.09 -17.71 -1.46
C PRO A 142 21.17 -16.74 -0.70
N VAL A 143 21.23 -15.46 -1.06
CA VAL A 143 20.27 -14.43 -0.66
C VAL A 143 19.47 -14.00 -1.89
N GLU A 144 18.19 -14.36 -1.92
CA GLU A 144 17.35 -14.18 -3.11
C GLU A 144 16.20 -13.19 -2.93
N THR A 145 15.98 -12.74 -1.69
CA THR A 145 14.88 -11.84 -1.33
C THR A 145 15.32 -10.64 -0.52
N MET A 146 14.52 -9.58 -0.60
CA MET A 146 14.68 -8.34 0.15
C MET A 146 13.75 -8.29 1.36
N VAL A 147 14.07 -7.41 2.31
CA VAL A 147 13.16 -7.00 3.37
C VAL A 147 12.94 -5.49 3.31
N HIS A 148 11.68 -5.06 3.44
CA HIS A 148 11.32 -3.64 3.39
C HIS A 148 10.72 -3.20 4.73
N ILE A 149 11.04 -1.99 5.17
CA ILE A 149 10.41 -1.32 6.32
C ILE A 149 9.78 -0.02 5.81
N HIS A 150 8.46 0.07 5.91
CA HIS A 150 7.68 1.26 5.57
C HIS A 150 7.18 1.93 6.85
N ASP A 151 7.74 3.10 7.16
CA ASP A 151 7.27 3.94 8.26
C ASP A 151 6.03 4.73 7.83
N MET A 152 4.93 4.54 8.55
CA MET A 152 3.64 5.17 8.26
C MET A 152 3.38 6.41 9.12
N THR A 153 4.39 6.96 9.79
CA THR A 153 4.23 8.18 10.57
C THR A 153 3.88 9.34 9.63
N GLY A 154 2.82 10.09 9.93
CA GLY A 154 2.31 11.16 9.06
C GLY A 154 1.42 10.69 7.91
N ALA A 155 1.19 9.38 7.78
CA ALA A 155 0.32 8.85 6.74
C ALA A 155 -1.08 9.45 6.81
N SER A 156 -1.56 9.90 5.65
CA SER A 156 -2.87 10.49 5.45
C SER A 156 -3.57 9.86 4.26
N LEU A 157 -4.85 10.20 4.05
CA LEU A 157 -5.58 9.78 2.85
C LEU A 157 -4.96 10.28 1.55
N THR A 158 -4.06 11.27 1.58
CA THR A 158 -3.36 11.74 0.39
C THR A 158 -2.59 10.60 -0.28
N LEU A 159 -2.11 9.60 0.48
CA LEU A 159 -1.49 8.37 -0.07
C LEU A 159 -2.39 7.63 -1.07
N ARG A 160 -3.72 7.78 -0.95
CA ARG A 160 -4.68 7.23 -1.91
C ARG A 160 -4.46 7.78 -3.32
N LYS A 161 -4.03 9.02 -3.47
CA LYS A 161 -3.77 9.65 -4.77
C LYS A 161 -2.64 8.93 -5.55
N ALA A 162 -1.69 8.32 -4.84
CA ALA A 162 -0.61 7.52 -5.45
C ALA A 162 -1.00 6.08 -5.80
N LEU A 163 -2.21 5.60 -5.48
CA LEU A 163 -2.57 4.19 -5.67
C LEU A 163 -2.52 3.72 -7.12
N THR A 164 -2.89 4.57 -8.07
CA THR A 164 -2.82 4.23 -9.49
C THR A 164 -1.38 4.01 -9.93
N LEU A 165 -0.45 4.84 -9.46
CA LEU A 165 0.98 4.67 -9.68
C LEU A 165 1.46 3.38 -9.02
N PHE A 166 1.17 3.19 -7.73
CA PHE A 166 1.56 1.99 -6.98
C PHE A 166 1.09 0.70 -7.68
N LYS A 167 -0.15 0.69 -8.18
CA LYS A 167 -0.70 -0.45 -8.93
C LYS A 167 0.08 -0.76 -10.20
N LYS A 168 0.50 0.28 -10.94
CA LYS A 168 1.34 0.10 -12.15
C LYS A 168 2.68 -0.54 -11.78
N LEU A 169 3.32 -0.06 -10.71
CA LEU A 169 4.61 -0.60 -10.25
C LEU A 169 4.47 -2.04 -9.73
N ALA A 170 3.45 -2.33 -8.93
CA ALA A 170 3.18 -3.67 -8.42
C ALA A 170 2.92 -4.69 -9.55
N LYS A 171 2.21 -4.27 -10.61
CA LYS A 171 2.00 -5.11 -11.80
C LYS A 171 3.32 -5.43 -12.50
N LEU A 172 4.18 -4.42 -12.69
CA LEU A 172 5.52 -4.58 -13.25
C LEU A 172 6.34 -5.58 -12.42
N ASP A 173 6.32 -5.46 -11.10
CA ASP A 173 7.03 -6.39 -10.20
C ASP A 173 6.52 -7.83 -10.30
N GLN A 174 5.20 -8.00 -10.39
CA GLN A 174 4.58 -9.33 -10.55
C GLN A 174 4.93 -9.97 -11.90
N GLU A 175 5.05 -9.18 -12.96
CA GLU A 175 5.36 -9.65 -14.30
C GLU A 175 6.85 -10.00 -14.46
N TYR A 176 7.75 -9.13 -14.00
CA TYR A 176 9.18 -9.21 -14.34
C TYR A 176 10.13 -9.48 -13.15
N TYR A 177 9.66 -9.32 -11.91
CA TYR A 177 10.46 -9.51 -10.69
C TYR A 177 9.85 -10.55 -9.72
N PRO A 178 9.46 -11.75 -10.19
CA PRO A 178 8.79 -12.73 -9.35
C PRO A 178 9.65 -13.17 -8.16
N GLU A 179 8.97 -13.32 -7.02
CA GLU A 179 9.51 -13.90 -5.77
C GLU A 179 10.80 -13.23 -5.27
N ARG A 180 10.91 -11.90 -5.43
CA ARG A 180 12.03 -11.08 -4.88
C ARG A 180 11.75 -10.47 -3.50
N MET A 181 10.49 -10.41 -3.08
CA MET A 181 10.13 -9.88 -1.76
C MET A 181 10.08 -10.99 -0.71
N GLY A 182 10.77 -10.80 0.43
CA GLY A 182 10.77 -11.73 1.56
C GLY A 182 9.78 -11.32 2.64
N LYS A 183 9.92 -10.11 3.18
CA LYS A 183 9.04 -9.53 4.21
C LYS A 183 8.87 -8.02 3.99
N ILE A 184 7.69 -7.51 4.33
CA ILE A 184 7.37 -6.08 4.32
C ILE A 184 6.90 -5.72 5.73
N PHE A 185 7.66 -4.93 6.46
CA PHE A 185 7.26 -4.39 7.75
C PHE A 185 6.58 -3.04 7.53
N ILE A 186 5.41 -2.85 8.11
CA ILE A 186 4.67 -1.60 8.06
C ILE A 186 4.54 -1.10 9.50
N VAL A 187 5.25 -0.04 9.84
CA VAL A 187 5.49 0.38 11.22
C VAL A 187 4.95 1.77 11.50
N ASN A 188 4.82 2.11 12.79
CA ASN A 188 4.29 3.41 13.25
C ASN A 188 2.93 3.74 12.63
N THR A 189 2.08 2.71 12.55
CA THR A 189 0.75 2.83 11.95
C THR A 189 -0.19 3.61 12.87
N SER A 190 -0.79 4.69 12.35
CA SER A 190 -1.78 5.49 13.05
C SER A 190 -3.18 4.85 12.98
N TRP A 191 -4.17 5.47 13.63
CA TRP A 191 -5.58 5.05 13.54
C TRP A 191 -6.10 5.00 12.09
N MET A 192 -5.48 5.74 11.16
CA MET A 192 -5.82 5.78 9.74
C MET A 192 -5.34 4.53 8.98
N PHE A 193 -4.32 3.83 9.49
CA PHE A 193 -3.69 2.74 8.76
C PHE A 193 -4.65 1.60 8.40
N PRO A 194 -5.59 1.17 9.25
CA PRO A 194 -6.62 0.20 8.83
C PRO A 194 -7.38 0.64 7.57
N VAL A 195 -7.71 1.93 7.41
CA VAL A 195 -8.34 2.48 6.19
C VAL A 195 -7.40 2.27 4.99
N LEU A 196 -6.15 2.71 5.10
CA LEU A 196 -5.14 2.62 4.04
C LEU A 196 -4.81 1.17 3.67
N TRP A 197 -4.67 0.29 4.67
CA TRP A 197 -4.38 -1.12 4.50
C TRP A 197 -5.52 -1.85 3.79
N LYS A 198 -6.77 -1.53 4.15
CA LYS A 198 -7.96 -2.08 3.49
C LYS A 198 -8.02 -1.70 2.02
N ILE A 199 -7.68 -0.45 1.69
CA ILE A 199 -7.52 0.00 0.32
C ILE A 199 -6.40 -0.78 -0.38
N ALA A 200 -5.22 -0.87 0.22
CA ALA A 200 -4.08 -1.60 -0.34
C ALA A 200 -4.38 -3.08 -0.58
N ARG A 201 -5.13 -3.74 0.31
CA ARG A 201 -5.50 -5.18 0.20
C ARG A 201 -6.34 -5.54 -1.01
N VAL A 202 -7.06 -4.59 -1.60
CA VAL A 202 -7.81 -4.77 -2.86
C VAL A 202 -6.83 -4.89 -4.04
N PHE A 203 -5.66 -4.26 -3.93
CA PHE A 203 -4.67 -4.19 -5.01
C PHE A 203 -3.51 -5.17 -4.83
N LEU A 204 -3.16 -5.50 -3.59
CA LEU A 204 -2.09 -6.45 -3.27
C LEU A 204 -2.58 -7.90 -3.44
N ASP A 205 -1.84 -8.67 -4.22
CA ASP A 205 -2.12 -10.10 -4.37
C ASP A 205 -1.94 -10.86 -3.04
N PRO A 206 -2.59 -12.03 -2.86
CA PRO A 206 -2.52 -12.78 -1.62
C PRO A 206 -1.10 -13.14 -1.14
N LYS A 207 -0.16 -13.41 -2.06
CA LYS A 207 1.22 -13.76 -1.68
C LYS A 207 1.95 -12.56 -1.11
N THR A 208 1.77 -11.37 -1.70
CA THR A 208 2.35 -10.14 -1.18
C THR A 208 1.77 -9.80 0.19
N ARG A 209 0.45 -9.94 0.38
CA ARG A 209 -0.18 -9.69 1.69
C ARG A 209 0.34 -10.59 2.80
N ALA A 210 0.59 -11.87 2.51
CA ALA A 210 1.15 -12.83 3.47
C ALA A 210 2.59 -12.48 3.92
N LYS A 211 3.29 -11.64 3.17
CA LYS A 211 4.64 -11.15 3.50
C LYS A 211 4.62 -9.90 4.38
N CYS A 212 3.47 -9.24 4.51
CA CYS A 212 3.34 -8.03 5.31
C CYS A 212 3.22 -8.34 6.81
N VAL A 213 3.92 -7.56 7.63
CA VAL A 213 3.84 -7.55 9.09
C VAL A 213 3.54 -6.13 9.52
N VAL A 214 2.36 -5.93 10.11
CA VAL A 214 1.88 -4.61 10.55
C VAL A 214 2.19 -4.45 12.03
N LEU A 215 2.95 -3.41 12.36
CA LEU A 215 3.30 -3.03 13.73
C LEU A 215 2.65 -1.67 14.06
N LYS A 216 1.87 -1.63 15.15
CA LYS A 216 1.26 -0.40 15.67
C LYS A 216 2.32 0.49 16.31
N THR A 217 1.98 1.76 16.53
CA THR A 217 2.79 2.65 17.38
C THR A 217 3.08 1.99 18.73
N GLY A 218 4.36 1.97 19.12
CA GLY A 218 4.84 1.31 20.35
C GLY A 218 5.23 -0.16 20.18
N GLU A 219 4.91 -0.80 19.04
CA GLU A 219 5.29 -2.20 18.77
C GLU A 219 6.58 -2.32 17.95
N ILE A 220 7.28 -1.22 17.71
CA ILE A 220 8.44 -1.17 16.80
C ILE A 220 9.57 -2.12 17.21
N ASN A 221 9.75 -2.35 18.52
CA ASN A 221 10.73 -3.28 19.06
C ASN A 221 10.53 -4.73 18.62
N LYS A 222 9.33 -5.11 18.11
CA LYS A 222 9.10 -6.43 17.49
C LYS A 222 9.96 -6.65 16.25
N LEU A 223 10.50 -5.60 15.63
CA LEU A 223 11.50 -5.73 14.57
C LEU A 223 12.75 -6.49 15.04
N LEU A 224 13.10 -6.43 16.33
CA LEU A 224 14.25 -7.16 16.89
C LEU A 224 14.07 -8.69 16.88
N GLU A 225 12.86 -9.19 16.63
CA GLU A 225 12.66 -10.62 16.34
C GLU A 225 13.32 -11.01 15.01
N TYR A 226 13.37 -10.06 14.05
CA TYR A 226 13.84 -10.27 12.69
C TYR A 226 15.21 -9.67 12.41
N PHE A 227 15.60 -8.62 13.12
CA PHE A 227 16.86 -7.90 12.95
C PHE A 227 17.72 -8.02 14.21
N ASP A 228 19.04 -8.11 14.02
CA ASP A 228 19.98 -7.86 15.13
C ASP A 228 19.98 -6.37 15.44
N ALA A 229 20.09 -6.00 16.71
CA ALA A 229 19.95 -4.61 17.14
C ALA A 229 20.98 -3.68 16.48
N GLU A 230 22.18 -4.18 16.24
CA GLU A 230 23.30 -3.48 15.59
C GLU A 230 23.05 -3.21 14.11
N GLN A 231 22.14 -3.96 13.48
CA GLN A 231 21.80 -3.85 12.05
C GLN A 231 20.56 -2.99 11.80
N LEU A 232 19.96 -2.46 12.86
CA LEU A 232 18.72 -1.68 12.80
C LEU A 232 18.94 -0.28 13.39
N PRO A 233 18.46 0.80 12.75
CA PRO A 233 18.61 2.14 13.29
C PRO A 233 17.84 2.32 14.61
N GLU A 234 18.27 3.26 15.45
CA GLU A 234 17.58 3.60 16.71
C GLU A 234 16.11 4.00 16.48
N ASP A 235 15.80 4.74 15.42
CA ASP A 235 14.44 5.12 15.02
C ASP A 235 13.50 3.92 14.82
N PHE A 236 14.07 2.73 14.61
CA PHE A 236 13.35 1.47 14.38
C PHE A 236 13.54 0.46 15.53
N GLY A 237 14.05 0.91 16.68
CA GLY A 237 14.21 0.09 17.89
C GLY A 237 15.54 -0.67 17.99
N GLY A 238 16.49 -0.43 17.09
CA GLY A 238 17.85 -0.97 17.18
C GLY A 238 18.81 -0.05 17.94
N ILE A 239 20.11 -0.26 17.72
CA ILE A 239 21.19 0.53 18.33
C ILE A 239 22.20 1.04 17.29
N CYS A 240 21.93 0.86 16.00
CA CYS A 240 22.85 1.31 14.95
C CYS A 240 22.92 2.84 14.88
N LYS A 241 24.14 3.37 14.86
CA LYS A 241 24.47 4.79 14.62
C LYS A 241 25.56 4.89 13.57
N CYS A 242 25.18 5.22 12.33
CA CYS A 242 26.14 5.51 11.27
C CYS A 242 26.66 6.94 11.41
N GLU A 243 27.92 7.18 11.02
CA GLU A 243 28.59 8.49 11.11
C GLU A 243 27.81 9.61 10.40
N ASP A 244 27.28 9.32 9.20
CA ASP A 244 26.47 10.25 8.39
C ASP A 244 24.95 10.08 8.58
N GLY A 245 24.54 9.34 9.62
CA GLY A 245 23.15 8.92 9.81
C GLY A 245 22.81 7.64 9.04
N CYS A 246 21.93 6.81 9.61
CA CYS A 246 21.60 5.49 9.07
C CYS A 246 20.80 5.54 7.76
N LEU A 247 20.07 6.63 7.54
CA LEU A 247 19.20 6.86 6.39
C LEU A 247 19.34 8.30 5.91
N PRO A 248 19.03 8.59 4.62
CA PRO A 248 18.97 9.95 4.14
C PRO A 248 18.02 10.81 5.01
N PRO A 249 18.41 12.06 5.32
CA PRO A 249 17.60 12.91 6.18
C PRO A 249 16.27 13.23 5.51
N ILE A 250 15.18 13.22 6.28
CA ILE A 250 13.87 13.66 5.80
C ILE A 250 13.96 15.15 5.43
N PRO A 251 13.62 15.53 4.17
CA PRO A 251 13.52 16.93 3.74
C PRO A 251 12.65 17.78 4.66
N LYS A 252 13.05 19.04 4.88
CA LYS A 252 12.41 19.93 5.88
C LYS A 252 10.88 20.02 5.74
N HIS A 253 10.36 20.11 4.51
CA HIS A 253 8.93 20.23 4.25
C HIS A 253 8.15 18.94 4.55
N MET A 254 8.81 17.77 4.59
CA MET A 254 8.20 16.48 4.96
C MET A 254 8.39 16.12 6.44
N ARG A 255 9.15 16.92 7.21
CA ARG A 255 9.35 16.67 8.65
C ARG A 255 8.11 16.96 9.47
N TYR A 256 7.28 17.90 9.01
CA TYR A 256 6.04 18.21 9.69
C TYR A 256 5.08 17.04 9.54
N VAL A 257 4.86 16.36 10.65
CA VAL A 257 3.81 15.37 10.79
C VAL A 257 2.68 16.10 11.49
N ALA A 258 1.57 16.35 10.79
CA ALA A 258 0.37 16.81 11.45
C ALA A 258 0.05 15.82 12.57
N GLU A 259 -0.16 16.31 13.79
CA GLU A 259 -0.56 15.45 14.90
C GLU A 259 -1.75 14.61 14.47
N ALA A 260 -1.73 13.32 14.81
CA ALA A 260 -2.86 12.45 14.55
C ALA A 260 -4.09 13.13 15.18
N PRO A 261 -5.13 13.46 14.40
CA PRO A 261 -6.23 14.27 14.91
C PRO A 261 -6.84 13.58 16.12
N SER A 262 -7.01 14.35 17.20
CA SER A 262 -7.65 13.89 18.42
C SER A 262 -9.03 13.35 18.09
N LEU A 263 -9.31 12.11 18.52
CA LEU A 263 -10.64 11.53 18.32
C LEU A 263 -11.67 12.41 19.04
N THR A 264 -12.70 12.82 18.32
CA THR A 264 -13.84 13.54 18.88
C THR A 264 -14.69 12.57 19.69
N GLU A 265 -15.00 12.91 20.93
CA GLU A 265 -15.90 12.11 21.76
C GLU A 265 -17.34 12.59 21.58
N GLN A 266 -18.28 11.66 21.34
CA GLN A 266 -19.71 11.95 21.22
C GLN A 266 -20.51 10.92 22.01
N THR A 267 -21.43 11.41 22.84
CA THR A 267 -22.39 10.56 23.55
C THR A 267 -23.76 10.60 22.87
N ILE A 268 -24.32 9.43 22.61
CA ILE A 268 -25.64 9.20 22.02
C ILE A 268 -26.57 8.71 23.12
N GLY A 269 -27.61 9.47 23.43
CA GLY A 269 -28.61 9.09 24.42
C GLY A 269 -29.40 7.84 24.01
N PRO A 270 -30.14 7.21 24.94
CA PRO A 270 -31.07 6.12 24.62
C PRO A 270 -32.12 6.60 23.60
N ARG A 271 -32.49 5.75 22.64
CA ARG A 271 -33.47 6.07 21.59
C ARG A 271 -33.11 7.29 20.73
N LYS A 272 -31.82 7.63 20.63
CA LYS A 272 -31.33 8.76 19.82
C LYS A 272 -30.44 8.28 18.68
N VAL A 273 -30.31 9.16 17.70
CA VAL A 273 -29.43 9.03 16.54
C VAL A 273 -28.47 10.22 16.56
N PHE A 274 -27.23 9.98 16.20
CA PHE A 274 -26.24 11.01 15.91
C PHE A 274 -25.84 10.91 14.45
N GLU A 275 -25.95 12.02 13.73
CA GLU A 275 -25.60 12.10 12.32
C GLU A 275 -24.49 13.14 12.10
N LYS A 276 -23.52 12.79 11.24
CA LYS A 276 -22.45 13.70 10.82
C LYS A 276 -22.42 13.79 9.30
N GLY A 277 -22.86 14.93 8.78
CA GLY A 277 -22.78 15.27 7.36
C GLY A 277 -21.38 15.75 6.95
N LEU A 278 -20.93 15.29 5.78
CA LEU A 278 -19.67 15.64 5.15
C LEU A 278 -19.95 15.99 3.69
N GLU A 279 -19.58 17.20 3.27
CA GLU A 279 -19.79 17.66 1.90
C GLU A 279 -18.64 17.18 1.00
N CYS A 280 -19.00 16.49 -0.09
CA CYS A 280 -18.12 16.23 -1.22
C CYS A 280 -18.49 17.21 -2.33
N ILE A 281 -17.61 18.18 -2.59
CA ILE A 281 -17.89 19.31 -3.48
C ILE A 281 -17.54 18.95 -4.92
N ASN A 282 -16.46 18.20 -5.11
CA ASN A 282 -15.94 17.86 -6.43
C ASN A 282 -16.19 16.38 -6.76
N ASP A 283 -16.21 16.08 -8.07
CA ASP A 283 -16.18 14.70 -8.54
C ASP A 283 -14.88 14.02 -8.04
N GLY A 284 -15.01 12.82 -7.48
CA GLY A 284 -13.89 12.05 -6.95
C GLY A 284 -13.51 12.34 -5.49
N ASP A 285 -14.09 13.37 -4.87
CA ASP A 285 -13.98 13.59 -3.43
C ASP A 285 -14.39 12.32 -2.68
N SER A 286 -13.73 12.03 -1.56
CA SER A 286 -13.99 10.82 -0.78
C SER A 286 -14.06 11.14 0.70
N ILE A 287 -14.97 10.51 1.43
CA ILE A 287 -14.96 10.53 2.90
C ILE A 287 -14.21 9.32 3.43
N ALA A 288 -13.56 9.47 4.58
CA ALA A 288 -13.17 8.33 5.41
C ALA A 288 -13.50 8.57 6.87
N TRP A 289 -13.68 7.47 7.58
CA TRP A 289 -14.02 7.49 8.98
C TRP A 289 -13.25 6.44 9.76
N TYR A 290 -13.07 6.77 11.03
CA TYR A 290 -12.67 5.89 12.09
C TYR A 290 -13.58 6.17 13.27
N PHE A 291 -14.04 5.14 13.95
CA PHE A 291 -14.54 5.29 15.29
C PHE A 291 -14.37 4.02 16.09
N THR A 292 -14.43 4.18 17.41
CA THR A 292 -14.62 3.08 18.34
C THR A 292 -15.77 3.42 19.28
N SER A 293 -16.55 2.41 19.66
CA SER A 293 -17.54 2.57 20.72
C SER A 293 -16.91 2.21 22.06
N SER A 294 -16.71 3.21 22.91
CA SER A 294 -15.97 3.06 24.17
C SER A 294 -16.84 2.64 25.35
N SER A 295 -18.16 2.49 25.16
CA SER A 295 -19.07 2.16 26.27
C SER A 295 -19.94 0.92 26.05
N LYS A 296 -20.50 0.71 24.85
CA LYS A 296 -21.39 -0.42 24.48
C LYS A 296 -21.63 -0.50 22.96
N ASP A 297 -22.22 -1.57 22.48
CA ASP A 297 -22.55 -1.76 21.06
C ASP A 297 -23.42 -0.64 20.48
N VAL A 298 -23.11 -0.21 19.27
CA VAL A 298 -23.82 0.85 18.53
C VAL A 298 -24.15 0.37 17.14
N ARG A 299 -25.21 0.90 16.50
CA ARG A 299 -25.43 0.68 15.07
C ARG A 299 -24.78 1.78 14.26
N PHE A 300 -24.19 1.43 13.13
CA PHE A 300 -23.51 2.37 12.25
C PHE A 300 -23.79 2.08 10.78
N GLY A 301 -24.10 3.14 10.02
CA GLY A 301 -24.16 3.10 8.57
C GLY A 301 -23.84 4.46 7.95
N VAL A 302 -23.87 4.52 6.62
CA VAL A 302 -23.58 5.74 5.86
C VAL A 302 -24.63 5.91 4.77
N LYS A 303 -25.21 7.11 4.72
CA LYS A 303 -26.10 7.53 3.66
C LYS A 303 -25.39 8.51 2.72
N PHE A 304 -25.88 8.60 1.50
CA PHE A 304 -25.46 9.61 0.53
C PHE A 304 -26.67 10.35 -0.02
N LYS A 305 -26.56 11.67 -0.10
CA LYS A 305 -27.54 12.56 -0.72
C LYS A 305 -26.87 13.35 -1.85
N PRO A 306 -27.18 13.08 -3.13
CA PRO A 306 -26.57 13.82 -4.23
C PRO A 306 -26.99 15.28 -4.23
N ARG A 307 -26.10 16.18 -4.66
CA ARG A 307 -26.45 17.57 -4.94
C ARG A 307 -27.17 17.67 -6.30
N PRO A 308 -28.19 18.55 -6.43
CA PRO A 308 -28.79 18.83 -7.72
C PRO A 308 -27.72 19.35 -8.69
N HIS A 309 -27.70 18.85 -9.93
CA HIS A 309 -26.86 19.46 -10.97
C HIS A 309 -27.40 20.86 -11.30
N SER A 310 -26.53 21.83 -11.52
CA SER A 310 -26.90 23.17 -11.97
C SER A 310 -27.69 23.07 -13.28
N GLY A 311 -29.01 23.22 -13.21
CA GLY A 311 -29.92 23.13 -14.36
C GLY A 311 -31.24 22.40 -14.10
N TRP A 312 -31.32 21.55 -13.07
CA TRP A 312 -32.58 20.91 -12.67
C TRP A 312 -33.26 21.68 -11.54
N LYS A 313 -34.58 21.89 -11.66
CA LYS A 313 -35.43 22.57 -10.64
C LYS A 313 -35.84 21.65 -9.50
N ASP A 314 -35.12 20.56 -9.26
CA ASP A 314 -35.45 19.65 -8.16
C ASP A 314 -35.22 20.39 -6.84
N ARG A 315 -36.24 20.46 -5.99
CA ARG A 315 -36.08 21.03 -4.65
C ARG A 315 -35.17 20.09 -3.88
N MET A 316 -34.14 20.64 -3.23
CA MET A 316 -33.15 19.87 -2.45
C MET A 316 -33.77 18.95 -1.38
N ASN A 317 -35.03 19.18 -1.01
CA ASN A 317 -35.80 18.36 -0.06
C ASN A 317 -36.43 17.10 -0.71
N ASP A 318 -36.56 17.05 -2.03
CA ASP A 318 -37.20 15.94 -2.76
C ASP A 318 -36.18 14.84 -3.16
N ILE A 319 -34.88 15.12 -3.01
CA ILE A 319 -33.81 14.15 -3.26
C ILE A 319 -33.66 13.22 -2.05
N ALA A 320 -33.93 11.94 -2.27
CA ALA A 320 -33.84 10.90 -1.24
C ALA A 320 -32.38 10.64 -0.81
N GLU A 321 -32.22 10.35 0.48
CA GLU A 321 -30.98 9.77 1.02
C GLU A 321 -30.94 8.27 0.71
N ILE A 322 -29.79 7.77 0.26
CA ILE A 322 -29.60 6.36 -0.09
C ILE A 322 -28.55 5.77 0.86
N TRP A 323 -28.81 4.60 1.42
CA TRP A 323 -27.81 3.84 2.16
C TRP A 323 -26.72 3.37 1.20
N VAL A 324 -25.51 3.85 1.41
CA VAL A 324 -24.31 3.41 0.68
C VAL A 324 -23.48 2.46 1.53
N VAL A 325 -23.78 2.42 2.82
CA VAL A 325 -23.29 1.45 3.81
C VAL A 325 -24.48 1.12 4.70
N GLU A 326 -24.89 -0.15 4.70
CA GLU A 326 -25.99 -0.61 5.54
C GLU A 326 -25.70 -0.41 7.03
N SER A 327 -26.76 -0.14 7.81
CA SER A 327 -26.65 0.04 9.25
C SER A 327 -26.49 -1.31 9.97
N GLU A 328 -25.28 -1.58 10.46
CA GLU A 328 -24.91 -2.82 11.15
C GLU A 328 -24.46 -2.58 12.59
N TYR A 329 -24.51 -3.63 13.42
CA TYR A 329 -23.99 -3.56 14.80
C TYR A 329 -22.47 -3.53 14.82
N VAL A 330 -21.96 -2.67 15.68
CA VAL A 330 -20.54 -2.51 16.00
C VAL A 330 -20.38 -2.76 17.48
N TYR A 331 -19.55 -3.73 17.86
CA TYR A 331 -19.41 -4.14 19.24
C TYR A 331 -18.52 -3.19 20.04
N GLU A 332 -18.70 -3.21 21.35
CA GLU A 332 -17.88 -2.44 22.28
C GLU A 332 -16.37 -2.67 22.05
N ASN A 333 -15.60 -1.58 21.96
CA ASN A 333 -14.16 -1.54 21.66
C ASN A 333 -13.75 -2.01 20.25
N ASP A 334 -14.69 -2.37 19.38
CA ASP A 334 -14.38 -2.56 17.97
C ASP A 334 -13.90 -1.24 17.35
N CYS A 335 -12.98 -1.38 16.42
CA CYS A 335 -12.38 -0.27 15.70
C CYS A 335 -12.92 -0.29 14.27
N VAL A 336 -13.89 0.57 13.99
CA VAL A 336 -14.55 0.60 12.68
C VAL A 336 -13.91 1.66 11.82
N THR A 337 -13.50 1.23 10.63
CA THR A 337 -12.91 2.09 9.61
C THR A 337 -13.50 1.83 8.24
N GLY A 338 -13.64 2.90 7.47
CA GLY A 338 -14.13 2.81 6.11
C GLY A 338 -13.93 4.10 5.33
N PHE A 339 -14.24 4.01 4.05
CA PHE A 339 -14.25 5.16 3.17
C PHE A 339 -15.37 4.99 2.15
N TYR A 340 -15.79 6.10 1.58
CA TYR A 340 -16.76 6.13 0.49
C TYR A 340 -16.41 7.24 -0.48
N THR A 341 -16.34 6.90 -1.76
CA THR A 341 -16.21 7.84 -2.87
C THR A 341 -17.57 7.96 -3.54
N PRO A 342 -18.34 9.03 -3.30
CA PRO A 342 -19.60 9.24 -3.98
C PRO A 342 -19.42 9.36 -5.51
N PRO A 343 -20.42 8.94 -6.30
CA PRO A 343 -20.36 8.96 -7.77
C PRO A 343 -20.56 10.35 -8.39
N CYS A 344 -20.90 11.35 -7.56
CA CYS A 344 -21.09 12.76 -7.91
C CYS A 344 -21.02 13.62 -6.63
N PRO A 345 -20.95 14.96 -6.75
CA PRO A 345 -21.00 15.86 -5.60
C PRO A 345 -22.28 15.67 -4.78
N GLY A 346 -22.17 15.82 -3.46
CA GLY A 346 -23.25 15.53 -2.55
C GLY A 346 -22.84 15.59 -1.08
N ILE A 347 -23.72 15.11 -0.22
CA ILE A 347 -23.48 15.04 1.23
C ILE A 347 -23.46 13.55 1.62
N CYS A 348 -22.35 13.11 2.19
CA CYS A 348 -22.27 11.82 2.85
C CYS A 348 -22.63 11.99 4.33
N ILE A 349 -23.54 11.17 4.85
CA ILE A 349 -24.06 11.29 6.21
C ILE A 349 -23.72 10.02 6.96
N LEU A 350 -22.81 10.12 7.93
CA LEU A 350 -22.52 9.02 8.83
C LEU A 350 -23.60 8.99 9.91
N VAL A 351 -24.19 7.83 10.13
CA VAL A 351 -25.32 7.63 11.04
C VAL A 351 -24.90 6.63 12.10
N TRP A 352 -24.85 7.10 13.35
CA TRP A 352 -24.75 6.23 14.51
C TRP A 352 -26.06 6.25 15.27
N ASP A 353 -26.65 5.10 15.50
CA ASP A 353 -27.94 5.01 16.17
C ASP A 353 -27.89 4.13 17.42
N ASN A 354 -28.66 4.56 18.42
CA ASN A 354 -28.87 3.87 19.69
C ASN A 354 -30.37 3.64 19.89
N LEU A 355 -31.08 3.29 18.80
CA LEU A 355 -32.54 3.19 18.79
C LEU A 355 -33.06 1.99 19.60
N ASP A 356 -32.23 0.96 19.78
CA ASP A 356 -32.61 -0.26 20.50
C ASP A 356 -32.40 -0.15 22.01
N SER A 357 -31.58 0.80 22.48
CA SER A 357 -31.32 0.99 23.91
C SER A 357 -32.42 1.80 24.57
N LYS A 358 -33.00 1.23 25.63
CA LYS A 358 -34.03 1.89 26.45
C LYS A 358 -33.47 2.81 27.52
N TRP A 359 -32.25 2.55 28.02
CA TRP A 359 -31.74 3.17 29.25
C TRP A 359 -30.30 3.65 29.16
N LEU A 360 -29.46 2.99 28.36
CA LEU A 360 -28.02 3.23 28.34
C LEU A 360 -27.64 4.10 27.14
N SER A 361 -26.82 5.11 27.39
CA SER A 361 -26.16 5.89 26.34
C SER A 361 -25.04 5.07 25.67
N ARG A 362 -24.53 5.59 24.55
CA ARG A 362 -23.36 5.09 23.83
C ARG A 362 -22.36 6.22 23.66
N THR A 363 -21.12 6.02 24.06
CA THR A 363 -20.04 6.98 23.84
C THR A 363 -19.15 6.46 22.73
N LEU A 364 -18.93 7.31 21.73
CA LEU A 364 -18.10 7.05 20.57
C LEU A 364 -16.89 7.96 20.61
N LYS A 365 -15.75 7.45 20.19
CA LYS A 365 -14.58 8.25 19.83
C LYS A 365 -14.37 8.12 18.35
N TYR A 366 -14.53 9.21 17.60
CA TYR A 366 -14.55 9.16 16.14
C TYR A 366 -13.69 10.25 15.51
N GLN A 367 -13.28 10.01 14.27
CA GLN A 367 -12.67 10.98 13.39
C GLN A 367 -13.20 10.76 11.98
N VAL A 368 -13.54 11.86 11.31
CA VAL A 368 -14.03 11.87 9.94
C VAL A 368 -13.26 12.89 9.14
N ILE A 369 -12.95 12.58 7.89
CA ILE A 369 -12.26 13.50 6.99
C ILE A 369 -12.83 13.41 5.58
N VAL A 370 -12.82 14.54 4.89
CA VAL A 370 -13.04 14.63 3.44
C VAL A 370 -11.66 14.71 2.78
N SER A 371 -11.42 13.86 1.80
CA SER A 371 -10.25 13.89 0.93
C SER A 371 -10.68 14.43 -0.42
N GLU A 372 -10.20 15.63 -0.76
CA GLU A 372 -10.50 16.29 -2.03
C GLU A 372 -9.80 15.62 -3.20
N ALA A 373 -10.52 15.43 -4.31
CA ALA A 373 -9.93 15.12 -5.60
C ALA A 373 -9.07 16.28 -6.08
N GLU A 374 -8.03 16.01 -6.88
CA GLU A 374 -7.35 17.10 -7.58
C GLU A 374 -8.20 17.54 -8.76
N ALA A 375 -8.28 18.86 -9.00
CA ALA A 375 -8.81 19.36 -10.25
C ALA A 375 -7.87 18.90 -11.37
N ASP A 376 -8.35 18.02 -12.25
CA ASP A 376 -7.65 17.71 -13.49
C ASP A 376 -7.47 19.05 -14.23
N SER A 377 -6.22 19.49 -14.39
CA SER A 377 -5.91 20.50 -15.38
C SER A 377 -6.18 19.84 -16.73
N GLU A 378 -7.31 20.17 -17.34
CA GLU A 378 -7.68 19.77 -18.69
C GLU A 378 -6.58 20.22 -19.66
N GLU A 379 -5.64 19.32 -19.97
CA GLU A 379 -4.95 19.33 -21.26
C GLU A 379 -5.38 18.08 -22.03
N GLU A 380 -5.95 18.36 -23.19
CA GLU A 380 -6.69 17.48 -24.07
C GLU A 380 -5.92 16.20 -24.44
N ASN A 381 -6.60 15.05 -24.37
CA ASN A 381 -6.50 14.06 -25.43
C ASN A 381 -7.85 13.37 -25.61
N ASN A 382 -8.59 13.96 -26.54
CA ASN A 382 -9.86 13.49 -27.03
C ASN A 382 -9.63 12.26 -27.92
N SER A 383 -9.95 11.05 -27.43
CA SER A 383 -10.56 10.00 -28.26
C SER A 383 -10.89 8.74 -27.47
N ASN A 384 -12.10 8.25 -27.75
CA ASN A 384 -12.68 6.95 -27.39
C ASN A 384 -13.20 6.81 -25.95
N GLY A 385 -14.48 7.21 -25.85
CA GLY A 385 -15.32 6.97 -24.70
C GLY A 385 -15.46 5.49 -24.33
N ILE A 386 -15.45 5.25 -23.02
CA ILE A 386 -16.46 4.58 -22.22
C ILE A 386 -16.15 5.02 -20.78
N ASN A 387 -16.95 5.93 -20.24
CA ASN A 387 -16.83 6.37 -18.85
C ASN A 387 -17.37 5.28 -17.92
N HIS A 388 -16.49 4.40 -17.45
CA HIS A 388 -16.80 3.57 -16.28
C HIS A 388 -16.68 4.43 -15.02
N LYS A 389 -17.78 5.08 -14.60
CA LYS A 389 -17.93 5.63 -13.24
C LYS A 389 -17.78 4.48 -12.24
N ARG A 390 -16.63 4.40 -11.56
CA ARG A 390 -16.36 3.40 -10.53
C ARG A 390 -16.87 3.91 -9.18
N THR A 391 -18.02 3.42 -8.75
CA THR A 391 -18.44 3.47 -7.34
C THR A 391 -17.57 2.49 -6.55
N ALA A 392 -16.93 2.96 -5.47
CA ALA A 392 -16.20 2.09 -4.55
C ALA A 392 -16.74 2.31 -3.13
N VAL A 393 -17.50 1.32 -2.65
CA VAL A 393 -17.96 1.21 -1.26
C VAL A 393 -17.12 0.10 -0.60
N GLY A 394 -16.58 0.37 0.60
CA GLY A 394 -15.89 -0.66 1.37
C GLY A 394 -16.15 -0.52 2.87
N THR A 395 -17.06 -1.33 3.40
CA THR A 395 -17.41 -1.39 4.83
C THR A 395 -17.32 -2.79 5.37
N TYR A 396 -16.54 -2.95 6.43
CA TYR A 396 -16.32 -4.25 7.07
C TYR A 396 -15.91 -3.97 8.52
N VAL A 397 -16.66 -4.58 9.45
CA VAL A 397 -16.46 -4.66 10.90
C VAL A 397 -15.10 -5.29 11.22
#